data_AF-A0A1C5PEX2-F1
#
_entry.id   AF-A0A1C5PEX2-F1
#
_cell.length_a   1.000
_cell.length_b   1.000
_cell.length_c   1.000
_cell.angle_alpha   90.00
_cell.angle_beta   90.00
_cell.angle_gamma   90.00
#
_symmetry.space_group_name_H-M   'P 1'
#
loop_
_entity.id
_entity.type
_entity.pdbx_description
1 polymer ?
#
loop_
_entity_poly.entity_id
_entity_poly.type
_entity_poly.pdbx_seq_one_letter_code
_entity_poly.pdbx_strand_id
1 'polypeptide(L)'
;MLLTLFLGGKQPPPPVTFSYRDQILTAIDGLAVNRYGTKGFSTDPLGRVSYERDGLLAKAGIDVSFYQGEIDWQAVAADGVDFALIRLGYRGYTEGGLFLDSFYKANIQGALEAGLEVGVYFFSQAITPQEGMEEAQFVLDALADCDITYPVVFDWEPITPGNGARTDGLDGQTLTQCAVSFCRTIQEGGYQPMVYFNQDQGYLTYDLTQLDQWPFWLAEYDQIPGFYYHFDFWQYTHTGTVAGIQGEVDWNLDLRPTALPEEPEE
;
A
#
# COMPACT_ATOMS: atom_id res chain seq x y z
N MET A 1 -25.26 -37.08 -49.03
CA MET A 1 -24.29 -35.97 -49.00
C MET A 1 -24.52 -35.23 -47.70
N LEU A 2 -23.81 -35.61 -46.63
CA LEU A 2 -23.90 -34.95 -45.33
C LEU A 2 -22.55 -34.27 -45.11
N LEU A 3 -22.54 -32.93 -45.14
CA LEU A 3 -21.35 -32.12 -44.95
C LEU A 3 -21.21 -31.84 -43.45
N THR A 4 -20.32 -32.56 -42.78
CA THR A 4 -19.98 -32.28 -41.38
C THR A 4 -19.05 -31.07 -41.35
N LEU A 5 -19.56 -29.92 -40.88
CA LEU A 5 -18.73 -28.75 -40.57
C LEU A 5 -17.84 -29.09 -39.36
N PHE A 6 -16.53 -29.16 -39.59
CA PHE A 6 -15.55 -29.09 -38.52
C PHE A 6 -15.42 -27.63 -38.09
N LEU A 7 -16.09 -27.26 -36.99
CA LEU A 7 -15.75 -26.06 -36.23
C LEU A 7 -14.42 -26.34 -35.52
N GLY A 8 -13.31 -25.94 -36.17
CA GLY A 8 -11.99 -25.89 -35.55
C GLY A 8 -11.96 -24.82 -34.47
N GLY A 9 -12.50 -25.13 -33.29
CA GLY A 9 -12.31 -24.31 -32.10
C GLY A 9 -10.82 -24.34 -31.74
N LYS A 10 -10.12 -23.21 -31.94
CA LYS A 10 -8.77 -23.06 -31.37
C LYS A 10 -8.89 -23.25 -29.87
N GLN A 11 -8.12 -24.19 -29.32
CA GLN A 11 -8.01 -24.36 -27.87
C GLN A 11 -7.57 -23.03 -27.25
N PRO A 12 -8.18 -22.58 -26.14
CA PRO A 12 -7.75 -21.35 -25.48
C PRO A 12 -6.27 -21.46 -25.11
N PRO A 13 -5.53 -20.34 -25.13
CA PRO A 13 -4.13 -20.35 -24.71
C PRO A 13 -4.03 -20.90 -23.27
N PRO A 14 -2.92 -21.56 -22.92
CA PRO A 14 -2.69 -22.01 -21.56
C PRO A 14 -2.71 -20.79 -20.61
N PRO A 15 -3.14 -20.98 -19.34
CA PRO A 15 -3.12 -19.90 -18.36
C PRO A 15 -1.69 -19.40 -18.15
N VAL A 16 -1.54 -18.10 -17.99
CA VAL A 16 -0.27 -17.49 -17.60
C VAL A 16 0.00 -17.86 -16.14
N THR A 17 1.23 -18.26 -15.84
CA THR A 17 1.64 -18.67 -14.49
C THR A 17 2.95 -18.00 -14.11
N PHE A 18 3.16 -17.83 -12.81
CA PHE A 18 4.40 -17.29 -12.24
C PHE A 18 4.75 -18.02 -10.95
N SER A 19 6.02 -17.98 -10.56
CA SER A 19 6.50 -18.61 -9.33
C SER A 19 6.40 -17.64 -8.16
N TYR A 20 5.93 -18.15 -7.02
CA TYR A 20 6.00 -17.47 -5.74
C TYR A 20 6.42 -18.48 -4.67
N ARG A 21 7.59 -18.24 -4.05
CA ARG A 21 8.23 -19.20 -3.14
C ARG A 21 8.37 -20.59 -3.80
N ASP A 22 7.80 -21.61 -3.19
CA ASP A 22 7.78 -23.01 -3.65
C ASP A 22 6.54 -23.36 -4.48
N GLN A 23 5.72 -22.38 -4.84
CA GLN A 23 4.44 -22.56 -5.54
C GLN A 23 4.45 -21.96 -6.95
N ILE A 24 3.58 -22.50 -7.81
CA ILE A 24 3.25 -21.92 -9.12
C ILE A 24 1.83 -21.38 -9.01
N LEU A 25 1.68 -20.07 -9.17
CA LEU A 25 0.39 -19.39 -9.15
C LEU A 25 -0.10 -19.13 -10.57
N THR A 26 -1.42 -19.14 -10.76
CA THR A 26 -2.04 -18.71 -12.01
C THR A 26 -2.27 -17.21 -11.94
N ALA A 27 -1.86 -16.49 -12.99
CA ALA A 27 -2.11 -15.06 -13.09
C ALA A 27 -3.62 -14.79 -13.18
N ILE A 28 -4.08 -13.79 -12.45
CA ILE A 28 -5.45 -13.30 -12.49
C ILE A 28 -5.61 -12.53 -13.80
N ASP A 29 -6.58 -12.95 -14.61
CA ASP A 29 -6.86 -12.33 -15.90
C ASP A 29 -7.36 -10.89 -15.70
N GLY A 30 -6.89 -9.98 -16.55
CA GLY A 30 -7.28 -8.56 -16.51
C GLY A 30 -6.52 -7.67 -15.54
N LEU A 31 -5.80 -8.19 -14.54
CA LEU A 31 -5.00 -7.35 -13.64
C LEU A 31 -3.74 -6.83 -14.32
N ALA A 32 -3.46 -5.55 -14.13
CA ALA A 32 -2.22 -4.94 -14.55
C ALA A 32 -1.02 -5.64 -13.89
N VAL A 33 -0.01 -5.97 -14.69
CA VAL A 33 1.24 -6.58 -14.22
C VAL A 33 2.29 -5.52 -13.93
N ASN A 34 3.19 -5.80 -13.00
CA ASN A 34 4.36 -4.97 -12.71
C ASN A 34 5.23 -4.83 -13.97
N ARG A 35 5.57 -3.58 -14.32
CA ARG A 35 6.43 -3.24 -15.47
C ARG A 35 7.68 -2.47 -15.09
N TYR A 36 8.06 -2.46 -13.81
CA TYR A 36 9.27 -1.79 -13.34
C TYR A 36 10.51 -2.48 -13.89
N GLY A 37 11.36 -1.71 -14.58
CA GLY A 37 12.56 -2.24 -15.21
C GLY A 37 13.71 -2.31 -14.19
N THR A 38 14.36 -3.46 -14.06
CA THR A 38 15.46 -3.65 -13.10
C THR A 38 16.62 -2.65 -13.24
N LYS A 39 16.82 -2.09 -14.45
CA LYS A 39 17.85 -1.09 -14.73
C LYS A 39 17.55 0.31 -14.18
N GLY A 40 16.30 0.60 -13.83
CA GLY A 40 15.90 1.89 -13.27
C GLY A 40 16.19 2.01 -11.77
N PHE A 41 16.41 0.88 -11.09
CA PHE A 41 16.70 0.86 -9.66
C PHE A 41 18.18 1.11 -9.37
N SER A 42 18.45 1.92 -8.35
CA SER A 42 19.78 2.08 -7.77
C SER A 42 19.71 2.22 -6.26
N THR A 43 20.78 1.86 -5.56
CA THR A 43 20.86 1.93 -4.10
C THR A 43 22.08 2.75 -3.70
N ASP A 44 21.88 3.71 -2.79
CA ASP A 44 22.95 4.55 -2.27
C ASP A 44 23.74 3.86 -1.13
N PRO A 45 24.84 4.46 -0.63
CA PRO A 45 25.61 3.90 0.48
C PRO A 45 24.86 3.80 1.82
N LEU A 46 23.74 4.50 1.99
CA LEU A 46 22.86 4.41 3.16
C LEU A 46 21.81 3.30 3.00
N GLY A 47 21.78 2.61 1.86
CA GLY A 47 20.80 1.58 1.56
C GLY A 47 19.47 2.12 1.02
N ARG A 48 19.39 3.41 0.68
CA ARG A 48 18.17 4.02 0.11
C ARG A 48 18.05 3.64 -1.35
N VAL A 49 16.89 3.13 -1.72
CA VAL A 49 16.57 2.77 -3.10
C VAL A 49 15.98 3.99 -3.80
N SER A 50 16.36 4.18 -5.06
CA SER A 50 15.75 5.14 -5.98
C SER A 50 15.34 4.42 -7.26
N TYR A 51 14.33 4.96 -7.94
CA TYR A 51 13.87 4.44 -9.23
C TYR A 51 13.70 5.58 -10.23
N GLU A 52 14.40 5.49 -11.36
CA GLU A 52 14.27 6.42 -12.48
C GLU A 52 13.83 5.68 -13.74
N ARG A 53 12.88 6.26 -14.47
CA ARG A 53 12.44 5.77 -15.78
C ARG A 53 12.14 6.93 -16.71
N ASP A 54 12.70 6.90 -17.92
CA ASP A 54 12.45 7.89 -18.97
C ASP A 54 12.69 9.35 -18.52
N GLY A 55 13.65 9.55 -17.60
CA GLY A 55 14.01 10.85 -17.03
C GLY A 55 13.09 11.34 -15.89
N LEU A 56 12.14 10.50 -15.45
CA LEU A 56 11.27 10.75 -14.30
C LEU A 56 11.76 9.94 -13.11
N LEU A 57 11.85 10.59 -11.96
CA LEU A 57 12.28 10.00 -10.69
C LEU A 57 11.06 9.71 -9.81
N ALA A 58 11.05 8.53 -9.20
CA ALA A 58 10.09 8.18 -8.14
C ALA A 58 10.33 9.07 -6.91
N LYS A 59 9.25 9.45 -6.22
CA LYS A 59 9.38 10.23 -4.99
C LYS A 59 9.80 9.30 -3.85
N ALA A 60 10.68 9.76 -2.98
CA ALA A 60 11.13 9.02 -1.81
C ALA A 60 10.30 9.43 -0.59
N GLY A 61 9.86 8.47 0.21
CA GLY A 61 9.04 8.76 1.37
C GLY A 61 9.33 7.86 2.56
N ILE A 62 8.76 8.23 3.69
CA ILE A 62 8.79 7.43 4.92
C ILE A 62 7.38 7.17 5.40
N ASP A 63 7.19 6.12 6.19
CA ASP A 63 5.99 5.95 6.98
C ASP A 63 6.32 5.87 8.47
N VAL A 64 5.52 6.56 9.29
CA VAL A 64 5.83 6.80 10.70
C VAL A 64 4.59 6.74 11.58
N SER A 65 4.81 6.46 12.85
CA SER A 65 3.77 6.38 13.88
C SER A 65 4.30 6.88 15.22
N PHE A 66 3.59 6.62 16.33
CA PHE A 66 4.12 6.91 17.66
C PHE A 66 5.47 6.23 17.94
N TYR A 67 5.83 5.15 17.22
CA TYR A 67 7.08 4.43 17.45
C TYR A 67 8.32 5.30 17.20
N GLN A 68 8.23 6.28 16.30
CA GLN A 68 9.32 7.20 15.99
C GLN A 68 9.43 8.39 16.97
N GLY A 69 8.44 8.58 17.86
CA GLY A 69 8.45 9.66 18.85
C GLY A 69 8.42 11.05 18.25
N GLU A 70 9.17 11.99 18.86
CA GLU A 70 9.32 13.36 18.35
C GLU A 70 10.25 13.38 17.12
N ILE A 71 9.79 14.01 16.04
CA ILE A 71 10.49 14.04 14.74
C ILE A 71 10.88 15.49 14.41
N ASP A 72 12.14 15.70 14.02
CA ASP A 72 12.58 16.95 13.38
C ASP A 72 12.27 16.89 11.88
N TRP A 73 11.07 17.32 11.51
CA TRP A 73 10.57 17.26 10.14
C TRP A 73 11.36 18.12 9.14
N GLN A 74 12.01 19.20 9.60
CA GLN A 74 12.87 20.01 8.73
C GLN A 74 14.15 19.26 8.39
N ALA A 75 14.72 18.54 9.35
CA ALA A 75 15.85 17.64 9.09
C ALA A 75 15.45 16.48 8.17
N VAL A 76 14.25 15.91 8.34
CA VAL A 76 13.70 14.86 7.46
C VAL A 76 13.60 15.35 6.01
N ALA A 77 12.98 16.52 5.80
CA ALA A 77 12.86 17.11 4.46
C ALA A 77 14.23 17.45 3.85
N ALA A 78 15.16 17.99 4.66
CA ALA A 78 16.52 18.29 4.22
C ALA A 78 17.34 17.04 3.85
N ASP A 79 16.93 15.86 4.32
CA ASP A 79 17.55 14.56 4.03
C ASP A 79 16.93 13.87 2.79
N GLY A 80 16.12 14.59 2.02
CA GLY A 80 15.62 14.14 0.72
C GLY A 80 14.34 13.30 0.77
N VAL A 81 13.56 13.42 1.83
CA VAL A 81 12.19 12.88 1.88
C VAL A 81 11.25 13.82 1.15
N ASP A 82 10.43 13.28 0.25
CA ASP A 82 9.41 14.00 -0.52
C ASP A 82 8.00 13.88 0.10
N PHE A 83 7.68 12.71 0.68
CA PHE A 83 6.38 12.45 1.30
C PHE A 83 6.45 11.64 2.59
N ALA A 84 5.39 11.72 3.40
CA ALA A 84 5.20 10.91 4.60
C ALA A 84 3.81 10.27 4.65
N LEU A 85 3.74 8.97 4.95
CA LEU A 85 2.51 8.27 5.33
C LEU A 85 2.45 8.12 6.85
N ILE A 86 1.52 8.81 7.50
CA ILE A 86 1.50 8.94 8.96
C ILE A 86 0.39 8.08 9.53
N ARG A 87 0.68 7.27 10.55
CA ARG A 87 -0.39 6.51 11.20
C ARG A 87 -1.36 7.49 11.86
N LEU A 88 -2.59 7.52 11.38
CA LEU A 88 -3.63 8.34 11.99
C LEU A 88 -4.21 7.65 13.22
N GLY A 89 -4.42 6.35 13.10
CA GLY A 89 -5.07 5.56 14.13
C GLY A 89 -5.00 4.08 13.84
N TYR A 90 -5.64 3.33 14.72
CA TYR A 90 -5.67 1.89 14.64
C TYR A 90 -6.92 1.33 15.31
N ARG A 91 -7.33 0.15 14.86
CA ARG A 91 -8.26 -0.71 15.60
C ARG A 91 -7.47 -1.71 16.43
N GLY A 92 -7.76 -1.78 17.73
CA GLY A 92 -7.08 -2.71 18.63
C GLY A 92 -7.35 -4.17 18.26
N TYR A 93 -6.30 -4.99 18.26
CA TYR A 93 -6.37 -6.38 17.81
C TYR A 93 -7.11 -7.33 18.77
N THR A 94 -7.45 -6.92 19.99
CA THR A 94 -8.21 -7.76 20.94
C THR A 94 -9.68 -7.32 21.01
N GLU A 95 -9.95 -6.18 21.66
CA GLU A 95 -11.33 -5.70 21.90
C GLU A 95 -11.93 -4.92 20.71
N GLY A 96 -11.15 -4.67 19.64
CA GLY A 96 -11.65 -3.97 18.45
C GLY A 96 -11.94 -2.49 18.65
N GLY A 97 -11.44 -1.85 19.72
CA GLY A 97 -11.60 -0.41 19.94
C GLY A 97 -10.84 0.45 18.92
N LEU A 98 -11.36 1.63 18.62
CA LEU A 98 -10.73 2.60 17.72
C LEU A 98 -9.90 3.61 18.52
N PHE A 99 -8.68 3.86 18.07
CA PHE A 99 -7.72 4.72 18.76
C PHE A 99 -7.00 5.61 17.76
N LEU A 100 -6.73 6.86 18.16
CA LEU A 100 -5.79 7.72 17.44
C LEU A 100 -4.36 7.34 17.85
N ASP A 101 -3.44 7.42 16.89
CA ASP A 101 -2.01 7.38 17.20
C ASP A 101 -1.64 8.64 18.00
N SER A 102 -0.84 8.53 19.06
CA SER A 102 -0.58 9.66 19.95
C SER A 102 0.21 10.80 19.29
N PHE A 103 0.90 10.54 18.17
CA PHE A 103 1.70 11.53 17.45
C PHE A 103 1.05 12.00 16.13
N TYR A 104 -0.08 11.44 15.71
CA TYR A 104 -0.63 11.70 14.36
C TYR A 104 -0.71 13.20 14.01
N LYS A 105 -1.27 14.01 14.92
CA LYS A 105 -1.51 15.43 14.68
C LYS A 105 -0.20 16.23 14.59
N ALA A 106 0.74 15.93 15.50
CA ALA A 106 2.05 16.58 15.50
C ALA A 106 2.85 16.20 14.25
N ASN A 107 2.77 14.93 13.84
CA ASN A 107 3.43 14.43 12.65
C ASN A 107 2.84 15.03 11.37
N ILE A 108 1.51 15.03 11.21
CA ILE A 108 0.84 15.64 10.05
C ILE A 108 1.22 17.12 9.93
N GLN A 109 1.08 17.87 11.03
CA GLN A 109 1.39 19.29 11.03
C GLN A 109 2.88 19.55 10.71
N GLY A 110 3.79 18.83 11.38
CA GLY A 110 5.23 19.03 11.20
C GLY A 110 5.70 18.68 9.78
N ALA A 111 5.19 17.59 9.20
CA ALA A 111 5.50 17.19 7.83
C ALA A 111 4.97 18.21 6.80
N LEU A 112 3.73 18.68 6.95
CA LEU A 112 3.16 19.73 6.10
C LEU A 112 3.95 21.04 6.20
N GLU A 113 4.33 21.47 7.42
CA GLU A 113 5.14 22.68 7.64
C GLU A 113 6.57 22.55 7.07
N ALA A 114 7.10 21.33 6.96
CA ALA A 114 8.35 21.03 6.27
C ALA A 114 8.23 20.98 4.74
N GLY A 115 7.01 21.13 4.21
CA GLY A 115 6.74 21.14 2.77
C GLY A 115 6.66 19.74 2.15
N LEU A 116 6.52 18.70 2.97
CA LEU A 116 6.32 17.33 2.49
C LEU A 116 4.89 17.12 2.02
N GLU A 117 4.70 16.20 1.08
CA GLU A 117 3.37 15.66 0.81
C GLU A 117 2.98 14.68 1.92
N VAL A 118 1.74 14.74 2.40
CA VAL A 118 1.33 13.98 3.60
C VAL A 118 0.11 13.16 3.30
N GLY A 119 0.23 11.85 3.48
CA GLY A 119 -0.87 10.90 3.52
C GLY A 119 -0.97 10.30 4.91
N VAL A 120 -2.00 9.48 5.12
CA VAL A 120 -2.19 8.79 6.40
C VAL A 120 -2.54 7.34 6.19
N TYR A 121 -2.23 6.50 7.16
CA TYR A 121 -2.71 5.11 7.18
C TYR A 121 -3.46 4.81 8.47
N PHE A 122 -4.39 3.86 8.37
CA PHE A 122 -5.13 3.34 9.50
C PHE A 122 -4.86 1.84 9.63
N PHE A 123 -4.25 1.46 10.76
CA PHE A 123 -3.98 0.05 11.07
C PHE A 123 -5.27 -0.65 11.46
N SER A 124 -5.85 -1.36 10.49
CA SER A 124 -7.11 -2.08 10.61
C SER A 124 -6.93 -3.40 11.33
N GLN A 125 -7.92 -3.71 12.15
CA GLN A 125 -8.17 -5.05 12.67
C GLN A 125 -9.66 -5.38 12.50
N ALA A 126 -10.29 -4.85 11.46
CA ALA A 126 -11.70 -5.06 11.14
C ALA A 126 -11.98 -6.52 10.79
N ILE A 127 -13.09 -7.04 11.30
CA ILE A 127 -13.56 -8.41 11.03
C ILE A 127 -14.90 -8.43 10.28
N THR A 128 -15.44 -7.25 9.96
CA THR A 128 -16.63 -7.11 9.10
C THR A 128 -16.50 -5.88 8.20
N PRO A 129 -17.22 -5.85 7.06
CA PRO A 129 -17.26 -4.66 6.20
C PRO A 129 -17.76 -3.41 6.94
N GLN A 130 -18.72 -3.59 7.86
CA GLN A 130 -19.22 -2.49 8.69
C GLN A 130 -18.10 -1.90 9.56
N GLU A 131 -17.22 -2.72 10.11
CA GLU A 131 -16.07 -2.22 10.86
C GLU A 131 -15.06 -1.48 9.98
N GLY A 132 -14.87 -1.91 8.72
CA GLY A 132 -14.06 -1.17 7.75
C GLY A 132 -14.66 0.21 7.42
N MET A 133 -15.98 0.32 7.31
CA MET A 133 -16.67 1.61 7.19
C MET A 133 -16.51 2.47 8.46
N GLU A 134 -16.62 1.89 9.65
CA GLU A 134 -16.41 2.59 10.93
C GLU A 134 -14.98 3.14 11.05
N GLU A 135 -13.98 2.36 10.66
CA GLU A 135 -12.58 2.79 10.63
C GLU A 135 -12.39 3.98 9.67
N ALA A 136 -12.97 3.92 8.47
CA ALA A 136 -12.92 5.01 7.52
C ALA A 136 -13.63 6.27 8.05
N GLN A 137 -14.81 6.15 8.66
CA GLN A 137 -15.50 7.30 9.26
C GLN A 137 -14.67 7.93 10.39
N PHE A 138 -14.04 7.10 11.21
CA PHE A 138 -13.14 7.57 12.27
C PHE A 138 -11.94 8.35 11.71
N VAL A 139 -11.38 7.89 10.60
CA VAL A 139 -10.32 8.61 9.86
C VAL A 139 -10.84 9.95 9.35
N LEU A 140 -11.99 9.98 8.67
CA LEU A 140 -12.58 11.20 8.12
C LEU A 140 -12.87 12.24 9.21
N ASP A 141 -13.41 11.81 10.36
CA ASP A 141 -13.68 12.68 11.50
C ASP A 141 -12.38 13.30 12.05
N ALA A 142 -11.29 12.53 12.10
CA ALA A 142 -9.99 12.99 12.58
C ALA A 142 -9.27 13.91 11.58
N LEU A 143 -9.54 13.77 10.28
CA LEU A 143 -8.98 14.59 9.21
C LEU A 143 -9.75 15.90 8.97
N ALA A 144 -10.88 16.13 9.63
CA ALA A 144 -11.73 17.31 9.38
C ALA A 144 -10.99 18.67 9.46
N ASP A 145 -9.91 18.75 10.24
CA ASP A 145 -9.06 19.94 10.40
C ASP A 145 -7.63 19.73 9.86
N CYS A 146 -7.40 18.76 8.97
CA CYS A 146 -6.08 18.44 8.41
C CYS A 146 -6.11 18.45 6.88
N ASP A 147 -5.26 19.28 6.26
CA ASP A 147 -5.17 19.39 4.80
C ASP A 147 -4.10 18.44 4.23
N ILE A 148 -4.36 17.13 4.31
CA ILE A 148 -3.48 16.13 3.72
C ILE A 148 -3.50 16.19 2.19
N THR A 149 -2.39 15.84 1.54
CA THR A 149 -2.21 15.94 0.08
C THR A 149 -2.01 14.59 -0.60
N TYR A 150 -1.87 13.51 0.19
CA TYR A 150 -1.60 12.14 -0.26
C TYR A 150 -2.68 11.16 0.21
N PRO A 151 -2.63 9.89 -0.25
CA PRO A 151 -3.69 8.92 0.01
C PRO A 151 -3.96 8.63 1.49
N VAL A 152 -5.17 8.13 1.74
CA VAL A 152 -5.58 7.51 3.01
C VAL A 152 -5.55 6.00 2.83
N VAL A 153 -4.73 5.32 3.62
CA VAL A 153 -4.41 3.90 3.41
C VAL A 153 -5.19 3.00 4.37
N PHE A 154 -5.83 1.97 3.81
CA PHE A 154 -6.23 0.78 4.56
C PHE A 154 -5.00 -0.11 4.77
N ASP A 155 -4.52 -0.19 6.00
CA ASP A 155 -3.38 -1.03 6.39
C ASP A 155 -3.88 -2.18 7.24
N TRP A 156 -3.75 -3.41 6.75
CA TRP A 156 -4.03 -4.60 7.54
C TRP A 156 -2.82 -5.51 7.53
N GLU A 157 -2.40 -5.91 8.73
CA GLU A 157 -1.33 -6.88 8.92
C GLU A 157 -1.77 -8.01 9.83
N PRO A 158 -1.28 -9.25 9.59
CA PRO A 158 -1.46 -10.33 10.53
C PRO A 158 -0.70 -10.05 11.82
N ILE A 159 -1.38 -10.15 12.96
CA ILE A 159 -0.70 -10.18 14.25
C ILE A 159 -0.04 -11.55 14.42
N THR A 160 1.15 -11.59 15.02
CA THR A 160 1.87 -12.83 15.30
C THR A 160 0.94 -13.91 15.87
N PRO A 161 0.88 -15.12 15.27
CA PRO A 161 0.01 -16.19 15.71
C PRO A 161 0.19 -16.52 17.19
N GLY A 162 -0.92 -16.68 17.91
CA GLY A 162 -0.93 -16.98 19.35
C GLY A 162 -1.07 -15.76 20.25
N ASN A 163 -1.11 -14.55 19.69
CA ASN A 163 -1.47 -13.33 20.42
C ASN A 163 -2.99 -13.13 20.57
N GLY A 164 -3.81 -14.02 20.01
CA GLY A 164 -5.27 -14.00 20.13
C GLY A 164 -5.87 -12.77 19.44
N ALA A 165 -5.37 -12.46 18.25
CA ALA A 165 -5.92 -11.34 17.50
C ALA A 165 -7.32 -11.70 17.00
N ARG A 166 -8.22 -10.73 17.02
CA ARG A 166 -9.59 -10.89 16.55
C ARG A 166 -9.68 -11.24 15.08
N THR A 167 -8.64 -10.94 14.32
CA THR A 167 -8.46 -11.24 12.90
C THR A 167 -7.88 -12.64 12.66
N ASP A 168 -7.51 -13.38 13.72
CA ASP A 168 -7.01 -14.77 13.61
C ASP A 168 -8.07 -15.65 12.93
N GLY A 169 -7.71 -16.21 11.77
CA GLY A 169 -8.62 -17.06 10.98
C GLY A 169 -9.70 -16.32 10.20
N LEU A 170 -9.63 -14.98 10.12
CA LEU A 170 -10.46 -14.21 9.21
C LEU A 170 -10.20 -14.66 7.77
N ASP A 171 -11.26 -14.97 7.03
CA ASP A 171 -11.12 -15.41 5.65
C ASP A 171 -10.81 -14.22 4.72
N GLY A 172 -10.09 -14.50 3.63
CA GLY A 172 -9.64 -13.49 2.68
C GLY A 172 -10.78 -12.74 1.98
N GLN A 173 -11.95 -13.37 1.81
CA GLN A 173 -13.12 -12.71 1.23
C GLN A 173 -13.65 -11.64 2.18
N THR A 174 -13.83 -11.97 3.47
CA THR A 174 -14.26 -11.01 4.49
C THR A 174 -13.25 -9.88 4.63
N LEU A 175 -11.94 -10.18 4.70
CA LEU A 175 -10.89 -9.17 4.74
C LEU A 175 -10.93 -8.24 3.52
N THR A 176 -11.11 -8.79 2.33
CA THR A 176 -11.24 -8.00 1.10
C THR A 176 -12.45 -7.07 1.19
N GLN A 177 -13.60 -7.54 1.71
CA GLN A 177 -14.77 -6.68 1.87
C GLN A 177 -14.57 -5.59 2.94
N CYS A 178 -13.78 -5.82 3.98
CA CYS A 178 -13.35 -4.76 4.92
C CYS A 178 -12.58 -3.66 4.19
N ALA A 179 -11.58 -4.04 3.40
CA ALA A 179 -10.77 -3.10 2.62
C ALA A 179 -11.63 -2.32 1.59
N VAL A 180 -12.52 -3.00 0.87
CA VAL A 180 -13.47 -2.38 -0.07
C VAL A 180 -14.36 -1.36 0.64
N SER A 181 -14.91 -1.72 1.80
CA SER A 181 -15.79 -0.84 2.55
C SER A 181 -15.06 0.40 3.05
N PHE A 182 -13.85 0.23 3.59
CA PHE A 182 -13.00 1.33 4.01
C PHE A 182 -12.70 2.28 2.83
N CYS A 183 -12.19 1.73 1.73
CA CYS A 183 -11.75 2.52 0.58
C CYS A 183 -12.90 3.29 -0.07
N ARG A 184 -14.08 2.68 -0.20
CA ARG A 184 -15.28 3.39 -0.70
C ARG A 184 -15.68 4.55 0.19
N THR A 185 -15.72 4.36 1.51
CA THR A 185 -16.08 5.42 2.45
C THR A 185 -15.07 6.57 2.42
N ILE A 186 -13.77 6.28 2.35
CA ILE A 186 -12.73 7.30 2.16
C ILE A 186 -12.92 8.07 0.86
N GLN A 187 -13.21 7.37 -0.24
CA GLN A 187 -13.45 7.98 -1.56
C GLN A 187 -14.70 8.87 -1.56
N GLU A 188 -15.79 8.43 -0.93
CA GLU A 188 -17.00 9.23 -0.74
C GLU A 188 -16.75 10.46 0.16
N GLY A 189 -15.82 10.35 1.11
CA GLY A 189 -15.32 11.44 1.93
C GLY A 189 -14.42 12.43 1.19
N GLY A 190 -14.11 12.20 -0.09
CA GLY A 190 -13.33 13.11 -0.94
C GLY A 190 -11.82 12.90 -0.94
N TYR A 191 -11.33 11.81 -0.34
CA TYR A 191 -9.92 11.46 -0.31
C TYR A 191 -9.60 10.30 -1.26
N GLN A 192 -8.36 10.20 -1.74
CA GLN A 192 -7.90 9.05 -2.49
C GLN A 192 -7.61 7.88 -1.52
N PRO A 193 -8.36 6.76 -1.57
CA PRO A 193 -7.99 5.58 -0.81
C PRO A 193 -6.80 4.86 -1.46
N MET A 194 -6.11 4.05 -0.67
CA MET A 194 -5.03 3.13 -1.08
C MET A 194 -5.06 1.89 -0.19
N VAL A 195 -4.60 0.74 -0.68
CA VAL A 195 -4.53 -0.52 0.09
C VAL A 195 -3.07 -0.91 0.30
N TYR A 196 -2.67 -1.12 1.56
CA TYR A 196 -1.37 -1.69 1.91
C TYR A 196 -1.45 -3.21 2.03
N PHE A 197 -0.41 -3.90 1.53
CA PHE A 197 -0.22 -5.33 1.74
C PHE A 197 1.21 -5.78 1.45
N ASN A 198 1.60 -6.92 2.01
CA ASN A 198 2.78 -7.67 1.57
C ASN A 198 2.43 -8.73 0.50
N GLN A 199 3.46 -9.36 -0.08
CA GLN A 199 3.28 -10.37 -1.14
C GLN A 199 2.38 -11.55 -0.73
N ASP A 200 2.46 -12.03 0.51
CA ASP A 200 1.61 -13.15 0.97
C ASP A 200 0.13 -12.76 0.96
N GLN A 201 -0.19 -11.58 1.44
CA GLN A 201 -1.54 -11.07 1.44
C GLN A 201 -2.04 -10.85 0.01
N GLY A 202 -1.24 -10.20 -0.84
CA GLY A 202 -1.61 -9.92 -2.23
C GLY A 202 -1.82 -11.17 -3.09
N TYR A 203 -1.00 -12.21 -2.90
CA TYR A 203 -1.12 -13.44 -3.69
C TYR A 203 -2.09 -14.47 -3.12
N LEU A 204 -2.21 -14.56 -1.80
CA LEU A 204 -2.83 -15.71 -1.14
C LEU A 204 -4.07 -15.35 -0.31
N THR A 205 -4.34 -14.06 -0.06
CA THR A 205 -5.40 -13.63 0.85
C THR A 205 -6.40 -12.69 0.19
N TYR A 206 -5.95 -11.57 -0.37
CA TYR A 206 -6.83 -10.60 -1.00
C TYR A 206 -7.37 -11.10 -2.34
N ASP A 207 -8.62 -10.78 -2.62
CA ASP A 207 -9.13 -10.78 -3.99
C ASP A 207 -8.81 -9.44 -4.65
N LEU A 208 -7.64 -9.38 -5.29
CA LEU A 208 -7.13 -8.15 -5.92
C LEU A 208 -8.05 -7.61 -7.02
N THR A 209 -8.92 -8.43 -7.63
CA THR A 209 -9.89 -7.97 -8.66
C THR A 209 -10.94 -7.01 -8.09
N GLN A 210 -11.11 -6.96 -6.78
CA GLN A 210 -12.04 -6.07 -6.10
C GLN A 210 -11.37 -4.80 -5.60
N LEU A 211 -10.03 -4.73 -5.67
CA LEU A 211 -9.21 -3.67 -5.09
C LEU A 211 -8.43 -2.87 -6.16
N ASP A 212 -8.29 -3.41 -7.37
CA ASP A 212 -7.47 -2.85 -8.47
C ASP A 212 -7.92 -1.48 -9.01
N GLN A 213 -9.10 -1.01 -8.60
CA GLN A 213 -9.56 0.37 -8.83
C GLN A 213 -8.88 1.41 -7.92
N TRP A 214 -8.09 0.98 -6.93
CA TRP A 214 -7.34 1.85 -6.02
C TRP A 214 -5.85 1.54 -6.06
N PRO A 215 -4.98 2.54 -5.79
CA PRO A 215 -3.55 2.32 -5.71
C PRO A 215 -3.17 1.24 -4.68
N PHE A 216 -2.09 0.53 -4.95
CA PHE A 216 -1.50 -0.44 -4.03
C PHE A 216 -0.19 0.05 -3.44
N TRP A 217 -0.04 -0.13 -2.13
CA TRP A 217 1.20 0.05 -1.39
C TRP A 217 1.75 -1.32 -0.98
N LEU A 218 2.74 -1.78 -1.71
CA LEU A 218 3.36 -3.08 -1.51
C LEU A 218 4.48 -3.00 -0.47
N ALA A 219 4.46 -3.89 0.52
CA ALA A 219 5.63 -4.19 1.34
C ALA A 219 6.39 -5.40 0.78
N GLU A 220 7.62 -5.15 0.33
CA GLU A 220 8.56 -6.17 -0.14
C GLU A 220 9.99 -5.68 0.10
N TYR A 221 10.65 -6.24 1.12
CA TYR A 221 11.98 -5.78 1.54
C TYR A 221 13.08 -6.35 0.66
N ASP A 222 13.38 -5.64 -0.43
CA ASP A 222 14.42 -5.99 -1.40
C ASP A 222 14.96 -4.72 -2.09
N GLN A 223 15.98 -4.86 -2.92
CA GLN A 223 16.51 -3.79 -3.77
C GLN A 223 15.72 -3.64 -5.08
N ILE A 224 14.99 -4.68 -5.48
CA ILE A 224 14.16 -4.72 -6.68
C ILE A 224 12.88 -5.48 -6.33
N PRO A 225 11.68 -4.92 -6.59
CA PRO A 225 10.44 -5.59 -6.28
C PRO A 225 10.15 -6.73 -7.26
N GLY A 226 9.80 -7.90 -6.73
CA GLY A 226 9.44 -9.12 -7.45
C GLY A 226 7.94 -9.41 -7.51
N PHE A 227 7.09 -8.55 -6.94
CA PHE A 227 5.63 -8.69 -7.04
C PHE A 227 5.15 -8.63 -8.50
N TYR A 228 4.28 -9.57 -8.89
CA TYR A 228 3.89 -9.84 -10.26
C TYR A 228 2.88 -8.83 -10.79
N TYR A 229 1.96 -8.37 -9.94
CA TYR A 229 0.96 -7.36 -10.30
C TYR A 229 1.48 -5.95 -10.10
N HIS A 230 0.88 -4.99 -10.79
CA HIS A 230 1.18 -3.57 -10.64
C HIS A 230 0.91 -3.11 -9.20
N PHE A 231 1.74 -2.19 -8.73
CA PHE A 231 1.59 -1.46 -7.47
C PHE A 231 2.18 -0.08 -7.64
N ASP A 232 1.74 0.88 -6.84
CA ASP A 232 2.03 2.30 -7.02
C ASP A 232 3.02 2.81 -5.98
N PHE A 233 2.94 2.27 -4.77
CA PHE A 233 3.84 2.58 -3.67
C PHE A 233 4.58 1.31 -3.25
N TRP A 234 5.83 1.45 -2.83
CA TRP A 234 6.67 0.32 -2.43
C TRP A 234 7.46 0.62 -1.16
N GLN A 235 7.15 -0.08 -0.07
CA GLN A 235 7.95 -0.14 1.14
C GLN A 235 9.07 -1.16 0.94
N TYR A 236 10.29 -0.66 0.74
CA TYR A 236 11.45 -1.48 0.35
C TYR A 236 12.36 -1.83 1.54
N THR A 237 12.20 -1.17 2.69
CA THR A 237 12.92 -1.50 3.92
C THR A 237 12.18 -0.99 5.14
N HIS A 238 12.35 -1.68 6.26
CA HIS A 238 11.86 -1.29 7.58
C HIS A 238 13.00 -0.94 8.57
N THR A 239 14.25 -0.93 8.09
CA THR A 239 15.45 -0.68 8.91
C THR A 239 16.27 0.49 8.36
N GLY A 240 15.63 1.41 7.65
CA GLY A 240 16.29 2.59 7.12
C GLY A 240 16.61 3.60 8.22
N THR A 241 17.37 4.62 7.86
CA THR A 241 17.68 5.75 8.74
C THR A 241 17.44 7.06 8.02
N VAL A 242 16.93 8.06 8.74
CA VAL A 242 16.71 9.42 8.22
C VAL A 242 17.11 10.45 9.28
N ALA A 243 17.73 11.54 8.86
CA ALA A 243 18.02 12.65 9.76
C ALA A 243 16.72 13.19 10.36
N GLY A 244 16.77 13.51 11.66
CA GLY A 244 15.59 14.00 12.40
C GLY A 244 14.75 12.91 13.07
N ILE A 245 15.04 11.63 12.85
CA ILE A 245 14.39 10.50 13.53
C ILE A 245 15.44 9.62 14.20
N GLN A 246 15.17 9.20 15.44
CA GLN A 246 16.00 8.24 16.16
C GLN A 246 15.48 6.82 15.95
N GLY A 247 16.35 5.92 15.50
CA GLY A 247 16.02 4.50 15.31
C GLY A 247 15.72 4.16 13.86
N GLU A 248 15.10 2.99 13.68
CA GLU A 248 14.73 2.45 12.38
C GLU A 248 13.48 3.15 11.82
N VAL A 249 13.50 3.36 10.51
CA VAL A 249 12.43 4.02 9.76
C VAL A 249 12.14 3.25 8.49
N ASP A 250 10.86 3.11 8.21
CA ASP A 250 10.35 2.47 7.00
C ASP A 250 10.49 3.44 5.83
N TRP A 251 11.10 2.96 4.73
CA TRP A 251 11.31 3.77 3.53
C TRP A 251 10.51 3.24 2.36
N ASN A 252 9.99 4.20 1.59
CA ASN A 252 9.04 4.01 0.54
C ASN A 252 9.45 4.72 -0.74
N LEU A 253 8.93 4.23 -1.86
CA LEU A 253 8.87 4.96 -3.13
C LEU A 253 7.42 5.13 -3.57
N ASP A 254 7.04 6.34 -4.00
CA ASP A 254 5.87 6.57 -4.85
C ASP A 254 6.35 6.50 -6.31
N LEU A 255 5.96 5.42 -6.98
CA LEU A 255 6.39 5.08 -8.33
C LEU A 255 5.46 5.68 -9.40
N ARG A 256 4.32 6.26 -9.04
CA ARG A 256 3.35 6.85 -9.98
C ARG A 256 3.95 7.93 -10.89
N PRO A 257 4.86 8.82 -10.44
CA PRO A 257 5.53 9.77 -11.33
C PRO A 257 6.30 9.10 -12.49
N THR A 258 6.65 7.83 -12.34
CA THR A 258 7.38 7.03 -13.33
C THR A 258 6.49 6.04 -14.07
N ALA A 259 5.19 5.99 -13.75
CA ALA A 259 4.22 5.17 -14.46
C ALA A 259 3.99 5.73 -15.87
N LEU A 260 3.78 4.83 -16.84
CA LEU A 260 3.39 5.26 -18.19
C LEU A 260 2.04 6.01 -18.10
N PRO A 261 1.82 7.07 -18.90
CA PRO A 261 0.45 7.54 -19.09
C PRO A 261 -0.41 6.36 -19.57
N GLU A 262 -1.65 6.28 -19.10
CA GLU A 262 -2.61 5.31 -19.64
C GLU A 262 -2.59 5.44 -21.18
N GLU A 263 -2.48 4.31 -21.88
CA GLU A 263 -2.59 4.29 -23.34
C GLU A 263 -3.88 5.06 -23.70
N PRO A 264 -3.85 6.00 -24.67
CA PRO A 264 -5.06 6.68 -25.05
C PRO A 264 -6.08 5.64 -25.49
N GLU A 265 -7.31 5.71 -24.96
CA GLU A 265 -8.43 4.91 -25.46
C GLU A 265 -8.50 5.07 -26.99
N GLU A 266 -8.30 3.97 -27.72
CA GLU A 266 -8.47 3.91 -29.19
C GLU A 266 -9.93 4.14 -29.61
#